data_AF-A0A963WEA3-F1
#
_entry.id   AF-A0A963WEA3-F1
#
_cell.length_a   1.000
_cell.length_b   1.000
_cell.length_c   1.000
_cell.angle_alpha   90.00
_cell.angle_beta   90.00
_cell.angle_gamma   90.00
#
_symmetry.space_group_name_H-M   'P 1'
#
loop_
_entity.id
_entity.type
_entity.pdbx_description
1 polymer ?
#
loop_
_entity_poly.entity_id
_entity_poly.type
_entity_poly.pdbx_seq_one_letter_code
_entity_poly.pdbx_strand_id
1 'polypeptide(L)'
;MNDKPTSGDFTKTAGWLDWYTGPSKPRFQVPAGSVDAHCHVFGPGAQFPYAPERKYTPCDASKQQLFALRDHLGFARNVVVQATCHGADNRALVDALQAANGKARGVATVKRSVTDEE
;
A
#
# COMPACT_ATOMS: atom_id res chain seq x y z
N MET A 1 -17.55 10.58 -11.85
CA MET A 1 -17.02 9.63 -10.85
C MET A 1 -15.71 9.11 -11.40
N ASN A 2 -14.57 9.48 -10.79
CA ASN A 2 -13.25 9.03 -11.23
C ASN A 2 -13.00 7.64 -10.64
N ASP A 3 -13.51 6.62 -11.30
CA ASP A 3 -13.28 5.22 -10.93
C ASP A 3 -11.80 4.89 -11.13
N LYS A 4 -11.08 4.57 -10.05
CA LYS A 4 -9.64 4.24 -10.15
C LYS A 4 -9.46 2.84 -10.72
N PRO A 5 -8.45 2.64 -11.58
CA PRO A 5 -8.26 1.37 -12.25
C PRO A 5 -7.86 0.27 -11.27
N THR A 6 -8.17 -0.96 -11.65
CA THR A 6 -7.57 -2.19 -11.14
C THR A 6 -6.91 -2.84 -12.34
N SER A 7 -5.61 -3.10 -12.29
CA SER A 7 -4.88 -3.67 -13.42
C SER A 7 -4.77 -5.20 -13.34
N GLY A 8 -4.42 -5.83 -14.47
CA GLY A 8 -4.35 -7.28 -14.63
C GLY A 8 -5.73 -7.90 -14.88
N ASP A 9 -5.85 -9.21 -14.67
CA ASP A 9 -7.10 -9.96 -14.84
C ASP A 9 -8.04 -9.84 -13.63
N PHE A 10 -7.97 -8.72 -12.91
CA PHE A 10 -8.67 -8.50 -11.66
C PHE A 10 -9.85 -7.54 -11.83
N THR A 11 -11.01 -7.94 -11.32
CA THR A 11 -12.20 -7.07 -11.23
C THR A 11 -12.31 -6.49 -9.84
N LYS A 12 -12.40 -5.16 -9.76
CA LYS A 12 -12.63 -4.43 -8.50
C LYS A 12 -13.91 -4.90 -7.82
N THR A 13 -13.89 -5.06 -6.50
CA THR A 13 -15.07 -5.48 -5.74
C THR A 13 -16.18 -4.43 -5.88
N ALA A 14 -17.40 -4.88 -6.17
CA ALA A 14 -18.56 -4.01 -6.25
C ALA A 14 -18.76 -3.24 -4.94
N GLY A 15 -18.97 -1.93 -5.02
CA GLY A 15 -19.11 -1.06 -3.85
C GLY A 15 -17.81 -0.74 -3.12
N TRP A 16 -16.64 -1.13 -3.65
CA TRP A 16 -15.35 -0.70 -3.12
C TRP A 16 -15.25 0.83 -3.11
N LEU A 17 -14.79 1.38 -1.98
CA LEU A 17 -14.55 2.81 -1.83
C LEU A 17 -13.08 3.11 -2.13
N ASP A 18 -12.83 3.77 -3.26
CA ASP A 18 -11.50 4.25 -3.59
C ASP A 18 -11.05 5.35 -2.60
N TRP A 19 -9.74 5.50 -2.45
CA TRP A 19 -9.17 6.61 -1.70
C TRP A 19 -9.51 7.97 -2.33
N TYR A 20 -9.59 9.03 -1.51
CA TYR A 20 -9.97 10.37 -1.95
C TYR A 20 -8.83 11.09 -2.69
N THR A 21 -9.09 11.62 -3.89
CA THR A 21 -8.03 12.15 -4.79
C THR A 21 -7.57 13.57 -4.49
N GLY A 22 -8.29 14.31 -3.65
CA GLY A 22 -7.99 15.73 -3.39
C GLY A 22 -7.84 16.05 -1.90
N PRO A 23 -7.03 15.30 -1.12
CA PRO A 23 -6.90 15.57 0.31
C PRO A 23 -6.42 17.01 0.53
N SER A 24 -7.08 17.74 1.41
CA SER A 24 -6.62 19.06 1.82
C SER A 24 -5.28 18.96 2.54
N LYS A 25 -4.51 20.06 2.56
CA LYS A 25 -3.30 20.11 3.38
C LYS A 25 -3.71 20.20 4.86
N PRO A 26 -3.20 19.32 5.75
CA PRO A 26 -3.51 19.39 7.17
C PRO A 26 -3.08 20.74 7.76
N ARG A 27 -3.93 21.33 8.62
CA ARG A 27 -3.55 22.52 9.41
C ARG A 27 -2.54 22.16 10.51
N PHE A 28 -2.68 20.97 11.08
CA PHE A 28 -1.73 20.43 12.03
C PHE A 28 -0.46 20.02 11.29
N GLN A 29 0.68 20.53 11.74
CA GLN A 29 1.99 20.14 11.23
C GLN A 29 2.56 19.07 12.15
N VAL A 30 2.82 17.89 11.59
CA VAL A 30 3.49 16.83 12.35
C VAL A 30 4.94 17.23 12.68
N PRO A 31 5.48 16.83 13.84
CA PRO A 31 6.88 17.07 14.17
C PRO A 31 7.86 16.53 13.11
N ALA A 32 9.04 17.11 13.05
CA ALA A 32 10.11 16.60 12.18
C ALA A 32 10.42 15.13 12.52
N GLY A 33 10.50 14.28 11.50
CA GLY A 33 10.78 12.86 11.67
C GLY A 33 9.56 11.97 11.98
N SER A 34 8.35 12.54 12.03
CA SER A 34 7.12 11.76 12.25
C SER A 34 6.96 10.63 11.22
N VAL A 35 6.38 9.52 11.69
CA VAL A 35 6.19 8.29 10.92
C VAL A 35 4.69 8.01 10.81
N ASP A 36 4.20 7.83 9.59
CA ASP A 36 2.90 7.21 9.37
C ASP A 36 3.08 5.70 9.56
N ALA A 37 2.65 5.20 10.72
CA ALA A 37 2.95 3.85 11.18
C ALA A 37 1.98 2.77 10.65
N HIS A 38 1.00 3.13 9.82
CA HIS A 38 0.07 2.16 9.25
C HIS A 38 -0.50 2.63 7.91
N CYS A 39 0.08 2.16 6.82
CA CYS A 39 -0.39 2.44 5.47
C CYS A 39 -0.21 1.20 4.56
N HIS A 40 -0.79 1.22 3.37
CA HIS A 40 -0.75 0.11 2.43
C HIS A 40 -0.40 0.58 1.01
N VAL A 41 0.10 -0.34 0.21
CA VAL A 41 0.10 -0.26 -1.25
C VAL A 41 -0.80 -1.37 -1.80
N PHE A 42 -1.48 -1.09 -2.91
CA PHE A 42 -2.32 -2.07 -3.60
C PHE A 42 -1.85 -2.17 -5.04
N GLY A 43 -1.33 -3.33 -5.42
CA GLY A 43 -0.89 -3.58 -6.78
C GLY A 43 0.26 -2.68 -7.23
N PRO A 44 0.36 -2.36 -8.54
CA PRO A 44 -0.64 -2.65 -9.57
C PRO A 44 -0.84 -4.16 -9.78
N GLY A 45 -2.10 -4.60 -9.88
CA GLY A 45 -2.46 -6.03 -10.01
C GLY A 45 -1.79 -6.77 -11.17
N ALA A 46 -1.45 -6.05 -12.25
CA ALA A 46 -0.69 -6.62 -13.38
C ALA A 46 0.76 -7.00 -13.05
N GLN A 47 1.38 -6.34 -12.06
CA GLN A 47 2.76 -6.58 -11.63
C GLN A 47 2.81 -7.38 -10.33
N PHE A 48 1.90 -7.05 -9.41
CA PHE A 48 1.76 -7.71 -8.11
C PHE A 48 0.33 -8.24 -8.01
N PRO A 49 0.10 -9.48 -8.47
CA PRO A 49 -1.23 -10.08 -8.45
C PRO A 49 -1.87 -10.06 -7.06
N TYR A 50 -3.18 -9.85 -7.00
CA TYR A 50 -3.94 -10.02 -5.78
C TYR A 50 -4.17 -11.50 -5.48
N ALA A 51 -4.17 -11.86 -4.19
CA ALA A 51 -4.27 -13.24 -3.74
C ALA A 51 -5.60 -13.89 -4.15
N PRO A 52 -5.61 -15.18 -4.53
CA PRO A 52 -6.85 -15.92 -4.79
C PRO A 52 -7.82 -15.93 -3.60
N GLU A 53 -7.30 -16.03 -2.37
CA GLU A 53 -8.06 -16.09 -1.12
C GLU A 53 -8.53 -14.73 -0.58
N ARG A 54 -8.27 -13.63 -1.31
CA ARG A 54 -8.62 -12.28 -0.87
C ARG A 54 -10.14 -12.13 -0.64
N LYS A 55 -10.51 -11.30 0.34
CA LYS A 55 -11.92 -10.95 0.59
C LYS A 55 -12.43 -9.78 -0.26
N TYR A 56 -11.52 -9.03 -0.88
CA TYR A 56 -11.82 -7.87 -1.72
C TYR A 56 -10.73 -7.68 -2.77
N THR A 57 -11.09 -7.11 -3.91
CA THR A 57 -10.17 -6.55 -4.90
C THR A 57 -10.26 -5.03 -4.82
N PRO A 58 -9.20 -4.32 -4.41
CA PRO A 58 -9.18 -2.86 -4.38
C PRO A 58 -8.87 -2.26 -5.76
N CYS A 59 -8.99 -0.94 -5.89
CA CYS A 59 -8.28 -0.22 -6.95
C CYS A 59 -6.76 -0.24 -6.71
N ASP A 60 -5.99 -0.04 -7.76
CA ASP A 60 -4.55 0.13 -7.64
C ASP A 60 -4.21 1.42 -6.87
N ALA A 61 -3.24 1.31 -5.96
CA ALA A 61 -2.71 2.37 -5.12
C ALA A 61 -1.19 2.19 -4.99
N SER A 62 -0.44 2.87 -5.84
CA SER A 62 0.98 2.63 -6.03
C SER A 62 1.85 3.21 -4.91
N LYS A 63 3.09 2.71 -4.79
CA LYS A 63 4.11 3.29 -3.91
C LYS A 63 4.38 4.78 -4.20
N GLN A 64 4.34 5.20 -5.47
CA GLN A 64 4.53 6.61 -5.84
C GLN A 64 3.39 7.48 -5.28
N GLN A 65 2.15 7.01 -5.36
CA GLN A 65 0.99 7.69 -4.78
C GLN A 65 1.10 7.75 -3.25
N LEU A 66 1.53 6.65 -2.61
CA LEU A 66 1.80 6.63 -1.17
C LEU A 66 2.87 7.65 -0.76
N PHE A 67 3.99 7.73 -1.49
CA PHE A 67 5.06 8.67 -1.17
C PHE A 67 4.63 10.13 -1.38
N ALA A 68 3.88 10.40 -2.45
CA ALA A 68 3.30 11.72 -2.67
C ALA A 68 2.35 12.11 -1.53
N LEU A 69 1.54 11.16 -1.05
CA LEU A 69 0.65 11.39 0.10
C LEU A 69 1.44 11.62 1.40
N ARG A 70 2.48 10.81 1.67
CA ARG A 70 3.39 11.01 2.82
C ARG A 70 3.91 12.45 2.84
N ASP A 71 4.46 12.89 1.71
CA ASP A 71 5.08 14.21 1.59
C ASP A 71 4.03 15.33 1.71
N HIS A 72 2.83 15.14 1.13
CA HIS A 72 1.71 16.08 1.25
C HIS A 72 1.22 16.27 2.69
N LEU A 73 1.15 15.17 3.45
CA LEU A 73 0.72 15.18 4.85
C LEU A 73 1.83 15.62 5.82
N GLY A 74 3.07 15.76 5.35
CA GLY A 74 4.22 16.22 6.12
C GLY A 74 4.97 15.13 6.90
N PHE A 75 4.65 13.85 6.67
CA PHE A 75 5.38 12.75 7.31
C PHE A 75 6.77 12.57 6.70
N ALA A 76 7.73 12.15 7.53
CA ALA A 76 9.09 11.87 7.05
C ALA A 76 9.26 10.43 6.57
N ARG A 77 8.48 9.49 7.11
CA ARG A 77 8.63 8.03 6.90
C ARG A 77 7.29 7.31 6.94
N ASN A 78 7.29 6.07 6.45
CA ASN A 78 6.15 5.16 6.52
C ASN A 78 6.51 3.82 7.19
N VAL A 79 5.53 3.19 7.81
CA VAL A 79 5.48 1.73 8.01
C VAL A 79 4.41 1.18 7.08
N VAL A 80 4.84 0.47 6.04
CA VAL A 80 3.95 -0.13 5.03
C VAL A 80 3.56 -1.52 5.52
N VAL A 81 2.27 -1.72 5.75
CA VAL A 81 1.72 -2.98 6.26
C VAL A 81 1.20 -3.78 5.07
N GLN A 82 1.55 -5.07 5.03
CA GLN A 82 1.06 -5.98 4.00
C GLN A 82 -0.47 -5.94 3.94
N ALA A 83 -1.00 -5.65 2.76
CA ALA A 83 -2.43 -5.63 2.52
C ALA A 83 -2.97 -7.06 2.38
N THR A 84 -4.08 -7.36 3.04
CA THR A 84 -4.69 -8.69 2.99
C THR A 84 -5.15 -9.10 1.59
N CYS A 85 -5.35 -8.14 0.67
CA CYS A 85 -5.64 -8.43 -0.74
C CYS A 85 -4.46 -9.09 -1.48
N HIS A 86 -3.23 -8.99 -0.98
CA HIS A 86 -2.05 -9.69 -1.51
C HIS A 86 -1.70 -10.96 -0.73
N GLY A 87 -2.46 -11.32 0.31
CA GLY A 87 -2.20 -12.51 1.12
C GLY A 87 -0.77 -12.51 1.69
N ALA A 88 -0.09 -13.66 1.59
CA ALA A 88 1.32 -13.80 2.00
C ALA A 88 2.33 -13.48 0.89
N ASP A 89 1.90 -13.00 -0.28
CA ASP A 89 2.81 -12.49 -1.32
C ASP A 89 3.18 -11.04 -1.02
N ASN A 90 4.35 -10.86 -0.41
CA ASN A 90 4.82 -9.55 0.05
C ASN A 90 5.54 -8.74 -1.05
N ARG A 91 5.51 -9.16 -2.33
CA ARG A 91 6.30 -8.49 -3.39
C ARG A 91 5.95 -7.02 -3.58
N ALA A 92 4.67 -6.64 -3.52
CA ALA A 92 4.25 -5.23 -3.59
C ALA A 92 4.79 -4.41 -2.41
N LEU A 93 4.72 -4.97 -1.20
CA LEU A 93 5.29 -4.39 0.00
C LEU A 93 6.81 -4.19 -0.15
N VAL A 94 7.55 -5.25 -0.50
CA VAL A 94 9.01 -5.23 -0.64
C VAL A 94 9.46 -4.22 -1.68
N ASP A 95 8.77 -4.16 -2.82
CA ASP A 95 9.03 -3.19 -3.88
C ASP A 95 8.83 -1.73 -3.41
N ALA A 96 7.82 -1.47 -2.57
CA ALA A 96 7.64 -0.17 -1.93
C ALA A 96 8.78 0.15 -0.94
N LEU A 97 9.22 -0.81 -0.13
CA LEU A 97 10.31 -0.60 0.83
C LEU A 97 11.65 -0.29 0.14
N GLN A 98 11.97 -1.03 -0.93
CA GLN A 98 13.19 -0.82 -1.72
C GLN A 98 13.18 0.56 -2.39
N ALA A 99 12.04 1.00 -2.92
CA ALA A 99 11.90 2.30 -3.56
C ALA A 99 11.86 3.49 -2.58
N ALA A 100 11.69 3.24 -1.28
CA ALA A 100 11.51 4.31 -0.29
C ALA A 100 12.81 5.04 0.09
N ASN A 101 13.98 4.64 -0.42
CA ASN A 101 15.28 5.25 -0.13
C ASN A 101 15.54 5.38 1.40
N GLY A 102 15.27 4.29 2.14
CA GLY A 102 15.45 4.23 3.59
C GLY A 102 14.36 4.93 4.42
N LYS A 103 13.33 5.51 3.78
CA LYS A 103 12.21 6.18 4.46
C LYS A 103 11.04 5.26 4.82
N ALA A 104 11.19 3.95 4.66
CA ALA A 104 10.15 2.98 5.03
C ALA A 104 10.69 1.75 5.77
N ARG A 105 9.82 1.19 6.60
CA ARG A 105 9.89 -0.18 7.13
C ARG A 105 8.56 -0.88 6.83
N GLY A 106 8.50 -2.20 6.99
CA GLY A 106 7.30 -2.94 6.65
C GLY A 106 6.92 -4.02 7.65
N VAL A 107 5.66 -4.41 7.59
CA VAL A 107 5.08 -5.54 8.33
C VAL A 107 4.60 -6.56 7.29
N ALA A 108 5.28 -7.68 7.19
CA ALA A 108 4.97 -8.74 6.24
C ALA A 108 3.86 -9.66 6.77
N THR A 109 3.14 -10.32 5.86
CA THR A 109 2.31 -11.49 6.18
C THR A 109 3.03 -12.73 5.70
N VAL A 110 3.24 -13.70 6.59
CA VAL A 110 3.88 -14.98 6.29
C VAL A 110 2.92 -16.13 6.60
N LYS A 111 3.14 -17.27 5.94
CA LYS A 111 2.38 -18.50 6.24
C LYS A 111 2.94 -19.13 7.52
N ARG A 112 2.13 -19.97 8.17
CA ARG A 112 2.57 -20.75 9.35
C ARG A 112 3.76 -21.66 9.06
N SER A 113 3.96 -22.03 7.79
CA SER A 113 5.04 -22.91 7.34
C SER A 113 6.32 -22.16 6.97
N VAL A 114 6.39 -20.83 7.17
CA VAL A 114 7.60 -20.04 6.86
C VAL A 114 8.78 -20.57 7.68
N THR A 115 9.95 -20.64 7.04
CA THR A 115 11.20 -21.06 7.69
C THR A 115 12.04 -19.86 8.10
N ASP A 116 13.05 -20.06 8.94
CA ASP A 116 14.00 -19.00 9.31
C ASP A 116 14.88 -18.53 8.12
N GLU A 117 15.02 -19.36 7.07
CA GLU A 117 15.83 -19.06 5.88
C GLU A 117 15.08 -18.24 4.81
N GLU A 118 13.76 -18.13 4.93
CA GLU A 118 12.90 -17.31 4.04
C GLU A 118 12.73 -15.89 4.58
#